data_AF-A0A943L4H3-F1
#
_entry.id   AF-A0A943L4H3-F1
#
_cell.length_a   1.000
_cell.length_b   1.000
_cell.length_c   1.000
_cell.angle_alpha   90.00
_cell.angle_beta   90.00
_cell.angle_gamma   90.00
#
_symmetry.space_group_name_H-M   'P 1'
#
loop_
_entity.id
_entity.type
_entity.pdbx_description
1 polymer ?
#
loop_
_entity_poly.entity_id
_entity_poly.type
_entity_poly.pdbx_seq_one_letter_code
_entity_poly.pdbx_strand_id
1 'polypeptide(L)'
;MIKIKIDKDKKNNPIFKLNIKEDDEKKYPFIKRALIDGKRISGRYNYEIPLRYLIPIINNIEPGSIGIDNKSKIEFLEFYDFFEEKYYSSFEATSKFMKIWRKERCPNIFKIKIDIETSRVSKEVVFKKIEINI
;
A
#
# COMPACT_ATOMS: atom_id res chain seq x y z
N MET A 1 -9.41 17.50 -0.95
CA MET A 1 -9.89 16.10 -0.82
C MET A 1 -9.00 15.23 -1.64
N ILE A 2 -8.22 14.42 -0.95
CA ILE A 2 -7.25 13.51 -1.51
C ILE A 2 -7.99 12.30 -2.08
N LYS A 3 -7.67 11.88 -3.31
CA LYS A 3 -8.25 10.65 -3.89
C LYS A 3 -7.20 9.58 -4.00
N ILE A 4 -7.52 8.37 -3.55
CA ILE A 4 -6.61 7.23 -3.64
C ILE A 4 -7.20 6.12 -4.49
N LYS A 5 -6.32 5.37 -5.16
CA LYS A 5 -6.69 4.14 -5.86
C LYS A 5 -5.60 3.09 -5.75
N ILE A 6 -5.99 1.87 -5.41
CA ILE A 6 -5.13 0.70 -5.56
C ILE A 6 -5.51 -0.01 -6.84
N ASP A 7 -4.57 -0.09 -7.77
CA ASP A 7 -4.76 -0.62 -9.12
C ASP A 7 -3.73 -1.73 -9.40
N LYS A 8 -3.82 -2.35 -10.57
CA LYS A 8 -2.83 -3.32 -11.03
C LYS A 8 -1.98 -2.78 -12.17
N ASP A 9 -0.70 -3.13 -12.16
CA ASP A 9 0.17 -2.94 -13.33
C ASP A 9 -0.12 -4.02 -14.40
N LYS A 10 0.60 -3.95 -15.53
CA LYS A 10 0.50 -4.94 -16.63
C LYS A 10 0.89 -6.37 -16.19
N LYS A 11 1.64 -6.51 -15.10
CA LYS A 11 2.11 -7.77 -14.51
C LYS A 11 1.28 -8.18 -13.29
N ASN A 12 0.12 -7.54 -13.07
CA ASN A 12 -0.76 -7.75 -11.92
C ASN A 12 -0.14 -7.43 -10.54
N ASN A 13 0.91 -6.61 -10.48
CA ASN A 13 1.44 -6.09 -9.21
C ASN A 13 0.58 -4.92 -8.72
N PRO A 14 0.42 -4.76 -7.40
CA PRO A 14 -0.24 -3.60 -6.82
C PRO A 14 0.46 -2.28 -7.18
N ILE A 15 -0.34 -1.29 -7.58
CA ILE A 15 0.06 0.10 -7.76
C ILE A 15 -0.80 0.98 -6.85
N PHE A 16 -0.17 1.91 -6.14
CA PHE A 16 -0.88 2.94 -5.38
C PHE A 16 -0.85 4.28 -6.11
N LYS A 17 -2.04 4.76 -6.51
CA LYS A 17 -2.23 6.04 -7.19
C LYS A 17 -2.86 7.05 -6.23
N LEU A 18 -2.39 8.29 -6.32
CA LEU A 18 -2.81 9.42 -5.50
C LEU A 18 -3.21 10.59 -6.41
N ASN A 19 -4.32 11.25 -6.09
CA ASN A 19 -4.64 12.58 -6.57
C ASN A 19 -4.61 13.52 -5.37
N ILE A 20 -3.72 14.51 -5.41
CA ILE A 20 -3.57 15.52 -4.36
C ILE A 20 -3.45 16.91 -4.99
N LYS A 21 -4.10 17.91 -4.38
CA LYS A 21 -3.99 19.32 -4.78
C LYS A 21 -2.93 20.03 -3.94
N GLU A 22 -2.42 21.15 -4.42
CA GLU A 22 -1.40 21.93 -3.70
C GLU A 22 -1.83 22.33 -2.28
N ASP A 23 -3.10 22.69 -2.08
CA ASP A 23 -3.63 23.02 -0.75
C ASP A 23 -3.64 21.81 0.19
N ASP A 24 -3.97 20.63 -0.34
CA ASP A 24 -3.92 19.37 0.43
C ASP A 24 -2.45 19.01 0.76
N GLU A 25 -1.48 19.28 -0.13
CA GLU A 25 -0.05 19.09 0.15
C GLU A 25 0.47 20.01 1.26
N LYS A 26 -0.02 21.26 1.32
CA LYS A 26 0.29 22.21 2.40
C LYS A 26 -0.38 21.80 3.72
N LYS A 27 -1.62 21.31 3.67
CA LYS A 27 -2.37 20.83 4.85
C LYS A 27 -1.76 19.57 5.45
N TYR A 28 -1.22 18.66 4.62
CA TYR A 28 -0.65 17.39 5.06
C TYR A 28 0.83 17.24 4.65
N PRO A 29 1.77 17.98 5.30
CA PRO A 29 3.18 18.01 4.89
C PRO A 29 3.88 16.64 4.89
N PHE A 30 3.44 15.69 5.73
CA PHE A 30 4.01 14.34 5.79
C PHE A 30 3.87 13.57 4.47
N ILE A 31 2.89 13.93 3.62
CA ILE A 31 2.68 13.30 2.31
C ILE A 31 3.85 13.60 1.36
N LYS A 32 4.58 14.71 1.55
CA LYS A 32 5.70 15.11 0.68
C LYS A 32 6.72 13.98 0.49
N ARG A 33 7.01 13.20 1.55
CA ARG A 33 7.94 12.07 1.43
C ARG A 33 7.44 11.00 0.46
N ALA A 34 6.13 10.70 0.49
CA ALA A 34 5.51 9.76 -0.43
C ALA A 34 5.53 10.28 -1.88
N LEU A 35 5.39 11.60 -2.09
CA LEU A 35 5.45 12.21 -3.41
C LEU A 35 6.87 12.21 -3.98
N ILE A 36 7.88 12.48 -3.14
CA ILE A 36 9.31 12.45 -3.53
C ILE A 36 9.74 11.03 -3.95
N ASP A 37 9.36 10.02 -3.17
CA ASP A 37 9.65 8.62 -3.48
C ASP A 37 8.75 8.07 -4.61
N GLY A 38 7.76 8.84 -5.02
CA GLY A 38 6.80 8.51 -6.07
C GLY A 38 7.18 9.05 -7.44
N LYS A 39 6.26 8.88 -8.37
CA LYS A 39 6.36 9.32 -9.75
C LYS A 39 5.14 10.15 -10.12
N ARG A 40 5.36 11.35 -10.69
CA ARG A 40 4.28 12.13 -11.31
C ARG A 40 3.74 11.41 -12.54
N ILE A 41 2.42 11.37 -12.66
CA ILE A 41 1.69 10.78 -13.78
C ILE A 41 0.61 11.75 -14.26
N SER A 42 0.12 11.56 -15.47
CA SER A 42 -0.99 12.35 -16.03
C SER A 42 -2.33 11.61 -15.89
N GLY A 43 -3.42 12.38 -15.88
CA GLY A 43 -4.79 11.88 -15.85
C GLY A 43 -5.51 12.13 -14.53
N ARG A 44 -6.48 11.27 -14.20
CA ARG A 44 -7.33 11.41 -12.99
C ARG A 44 -6.54 11.34 -11.68
N TYR A 45 -5.39 10.66 -11.67
CA TYR A 45 -4.45 10.60 -10.56
C TYR A 45 -3.16 11.29 -11.01
N ASN A 46 -2.52 12.07 -10.14
CA ASN A 46 -1.34 12.84 -10.48
C ASN A 46 -0.03 12.27 -9.92
N TYR A 47 -0.12 11.25 -9.05
CA TYR A 47 1.04 10.48 -8.60
C TYR A 47 0.77 8.98 -8.59
N GLU A 48 1.83 8.24 -8.86
CA GLU A 48 2.01 6.83 -8.50
C GLU A 48 3.07 6.76 -7.40
N ILE A 49 2.72 6.26 -6.21
CA ILE A 49 3.60 6.27 -5.04
C ILE A 49 3.81 4.85 -4.50
N PRO A 50 4.89 4.59 -3.74
CA PRO A 50 5.09 3.28 -3.14
C PRO A 50 3.93 2.87 -2.21
N LEU A 51 3.42 1.64 -2.37
CA LEU A 51 2.25 1.16 -1.62
C LEU A 51 2.46 1.14 -0.09
N ARG A 52 3.71 1.04 0.39
CA ARG A 52 4.05 1.18 1.83
C ARG A 52 3.51 2.45 2.48
N TYR A 53 3.25 3.51 1.71
CA TYR A 53 2.71 4.77 2.22
C TYR A 53 1.20 4.75 2.41
N LEU A 54 0.49 3.73 1.95
CA LEU A 54 -0.96 3.65 2.01
C LEU A 54 -1.48 3.74 3.45
N ILE A 55 -1.00 2.86 4.34
CA ILE A 55 -1.47 2.81 5.73
C ILE A 55 -1.12 4.11 6.48
N PRO A 56 0.12 4.63 6.41
CA PRO A 56 0.44 5.95 6.97
C PRO A 56 -0.47 7.07 6.45
N ILE A 57 -0.78 7.10 5.15
CA ILE A 57 -1.66 8.12 4.56
C ILE A 57 -3.09 7.99 5.09
N ILE A 58 -3.66 6.79 5.07
CA ILE A 58 -5.03 6.57 5.52
C ILE A 58 -5.19 6.89 7.01
N ASN A 59 -4.23 6.49 7.85
CA ASN A 59 -4.34 6.65 9.31
C ASN A 59 -4.09 8.09 9.80
N ASN A 60 -3.36 8.91 9.04
CA ASN A 60 -2.97 10.27 9.47
C ASN A 60 -3.76 11.39 8.79
N ILE A 61 -4.75 11.05 7.95
CA ILE A 61 -5.66 12.01 7.35
C ILE A 61 -7.03 11.85 8.00
N GLU A 62 -7.65 12.98 8.32
CA GLU A 62 -8.98 13.05 8.91
C GLU A 62 -10.00 12.27 8.06
N PRO A 63 -10.89 11.47 8.68
CA PRO A 63 -11.98 10.81 7.97
C PRO A 63 -12.78 11.81 7.12
N GLY A 64 -13.15 11.41 5.90
CA GLY A 64 -13.85 12.27 4.94
C GLY A 64 -12.93 13.20 4.11
N SER A 65 -11.65 13.36 4.48
CA SER A 65 -10.67 14.09 3.64
C SER A 65 -10.00 13.19 2.58
N ILE A 66 -10.15 11.87 2.71
CA ILE A 66 -9.77 10.86 1.71
C ILE A 66 -11.03 10.33 1.01
N GLY A 67 -11.00 10.23 -0.31
CA GLY A 67 -11.91 9.43 -1.10
C GLY A 67 -11.20 8.23 -1.74
N ILE A 68 -11.69 7.02 -1.50
CA ILE A 68 -11.18 5.80 -2.13
C ILE A 68 -11.96 5.55 -3.42
N ASP A 69 -11.27 5.33 -4.54
CA ASP A 69 -11.91 4.99 -5.80
C ASP A 69 -12.63 3.64 -5.70
N ASN A 70 -13.89 3.58 -6.12
CA ASN A 70 -14.71 2.36 -6.06
C ASN A 70 -14.18 1.20 -6.92
N LYS A 71 -13.31 1.48 -7.89
CA LYS A 71 -12.61 0.45 -8.68
C LYS A 71 -11.27 0.05 -8.06
N SER A 72 -11.00 0.44 -6.82
CA SER A 72 -9.80 0.01 -6.11
C SER A 72 -9.85 -1.48 -5.81
N LYS A 73 -8.70 -2.14 -5.93
CA LYS A 73 -8.51 -3.47 -5.35
C LYS A 73 -8.26 -3.31 -3.85
N ILE A 74 -9.29 -3.61 -3.07
CA ILE A 74 -9.34 -3.33 -1.62
C ILE A 74 -8.59 -4.33 -0.75
N GLU A 75 -8.12 -5.44 -1.32
CA GLU A 75 -7.34 -6.44 -0.59
C GLU A 75 -6.01 -6.71 -1.28
N PHE A 76 -4.94 -6.84 -0.50
CA PHE A 76 -3.63 -7.29 -0.98
C PHE A 76 -2.80 -7.88 0.17
N LEU A 77 -1.73 -8.58 -0.18
CA LEU A 77 -0.74 -9.13 0.73
C LEU A 77 0.50 -8.23 0.75
N GLU A 78 1.11 -8.07 1.91
CA GLU A 78 2.38 -7.39 2.09
C GLU A 78 3.29 -8.12 3.07
N PHE A 79 4.60 -7.95 2.88
CA PHE A 79 5.59 -8.22 3.90
C PHE A 79 6.83 -7.35 3.67
N TYR A 80 7.65 -7.24 4.71
CA TYR A 80 8.96 -6.61 4.65
C TYR A 80 10.04 -7.66 4.75
N ASP A 81 11.22 -7.39 4.20
CA ASP A 81 12.41 -8.15 4.55
C ASP A 81 12.79 -7.97 6.03
N PHE A 82 13.78 -8.73 6.47
CA PHE A 82 14.17 -8.77 7.88
C PHE A 82 14.63 -7.40 8.43
N PHE A 83 15.22 -6.55 7.58
CA PHE A 83 15.72 -5.24 7.97
C PHE A 83 14.71 -4.11 7.72
N GLU A 84 13.50 -4.45 7.27
CA GLU A 84 12.44 -3.50 6.87
C GLU A 84 12.85 -2.49 5.78
N GLU A 85 13.88 -2.81 5.01
CA GLU A 85 14.37 -1.99 3.90
C GLU A 85 13.55 -2.23 2.63
N LYS A 86 13.16 -3.49 2.38
CA LYS A 86 12.43 -3.88 1.17
C LYS A 86 11.00 -4.22 1.48
N TYR A 87 10.11 -3.52 0.78
CA TYR A 87 8.67 -3.75 0.82
C TYR A 87 8.23 -4.61 -0.37
N TYR A 88 7.53 -5.68 -0.08
CA TYR A 88 6.96 -6.58 -1.08
C TYR A 88 5.45 -6.63 -0.96
N SER A 89 4.74 -6.60 -2.08
CA SER A 89 3.29 -6.73 -2.12
C SER A 89 2.77 -7.50 -3.32
N SER A 90 1.60 -8.13 -3.17
CA SER A 90 0.90 -8.82 -4.24
C SER A 90 -0.60 -8.90 -3.95
N PHE A 91 -1.45 -8.98 -4.97
CA PHE A 91 -2.89 -9.24 -4.74
C PHE A 91 -3.16 -10.66 -4.26
N GLU A 92 -2.28 -11.61 -4.61
CA GLU A 92 -2.46 -13.04 -4.38
C GLU A 92 -1.13 -13.69 -4.00
N ALA A 93 -1.18 -14.84 -3.33
CA ALA A 93 -0.01 -15.63 -2.96
C ALA A 93 0.57 -16.39 -4.15
N THR A 94 0.97 -15.67 -5.21
CA THR A 94 1.51 -16.27 -6.44
C THR A 94 2.80 -17.03 -6.18
N SER A 95 3.12 -18.01 -7.04
CA SER A 95 4.38 -18.78 -6.96
C SER A 95 5.63 -17.88 -6.95
N LYS A 96 5.61 -16.79 -7.73
CA LYS A 96 6.68 -15.78 -7.77
C LYS A 96 6.80 -15.03 -6.44
N PHE A 97 5.68 -14.55 -5.89
CA PHE A 97 5.67 -13.83 -4.61
C PHE A 97 6.15 -14.72 -3.46
N MET A 98 5.64 -15.96 -3.38
CA MET A 98 6.04 -16.92 -2.37
C MET A 98 7.50 -17.36 -2.50
N LYS A 99 8.07 -17.37 -3.71
CA LYS A 99 9.51 -17.60 -3.92
C LYS A 99 10.37 -16.49 -3.34
N ILE A 100 9.94 -15.23 -3.45
CA ILE A 100 10.63 -14.09 -2.82
C ILE A 100 10.51 -14.18 -1.30
N TRP A 101 9.29 -14.43 -0.80
CA TRP A 101 9.03 -14.61 0.62
C TRP A 101 9.96 -15.64 1.30
N ARG A 102 10.18 -16.80 0.66
CA ARG A 102 11.14 -17.80 1.16
C ARG A 102 12.59 -17.32 1.15
N LYS A 103 13.00 -16.54 0.14
CA LYS A 103 14.35 -15.95 0.09
C LYS A 103 14.58 -14.96 1.23
N GLU A 104 13.54 -14.25 1.63
CA GLU A 104 13.56 -13.31 2.76
C GLU A 104 13.38 -14.01 4.13
N ARG A 105 13.57 -15.33 4.19
CA ARG A 105 13.46 -16.17 5.40
C ARG A 105 12.05 -16.20 6.02
N CYS A 106 11.04 -16.22 5.16
CA CYS A 106 9.63 -16.44 5.52
C CYS A 106 9.11 -15.52 6.64
N PRO A 107 9.20 -14.18 6.50
CA PRO A 107 8.63 -13.24 7.48
C PRO A 107 7.10 -13.40 7.60
N ASN A 108 6.45 -12.69 8.52
CA ASN A 108 5.00 -12.67 8.51
C ASN A 108 4.49 -12.04 7.19
N ILE A 109 3.52 -12.68 6.54
CA ILE A 109 2.74 -12.05 5.47
C ILE A 109 1.47 -11.51 6.09
N PHE A 110 1.23 -10.23 5.87
CA PHE A 110 0.02 -9.55 6.28
C PHE A 110 -0.94 -9.44 5.11
N LYS A 111 -2.23 -9.67 5.34
CA LYS A 111 -3.30 -9.29 4.44
C LYS A 111 -3.85 -7.95 4.88
N ILE A 112 -3.85 -7.00 3.97
CA ILE A 112 -4.45 -5.69 4.13
C ILE A 112 -5.81 -5.72 3.47
N LYS A 113 -6.83 -5.22 4.17
CA LYS A 113 -8.16 -4.95 3.62
C LYS A 113 -8.55 -3.51 3.92
N ILE A 114 -9.22 -2.88 2.97
CA ILE A 114 -9.61 -1.48 3.06
C ILE A 114 -11.11 -1.37 2.86
N ASP A 115 -11.76 -0.71 3.79
CA ASP A 115 -13.16 -0.35 3.68
C ASP A 115 -13.28 0.98 2.91
N ILE A 116 -13.96 0.96 1.77
CA ILE A 116 -14.08 2.13 0.87
C ILE A 116 -14.91 3.24 1.52
N GLU A 117 -15.94 2.88 2.29
CA GLU A 117 -16.91 3.83 2.84
C GLU A 117 -16.34 4.55 4.05
N THR A 118 -15.68 3.79 4.93
CA THR A 118 -15.14 4.30 6.20
C THR A 118 -13.68 4.71 6.08
N SER A 119 -13.00 4.38 4.98
CA SER A 119 -11.55 4.53 4.82
C SER A 119 -10.75 3.85 5.94
N ARG A 120 -11.28 2.77 6.54
CA ARG A 120 -10.58 2.00 7.57
C ARG A 120 -9.73 0.90 6.95
N VAL A 121 -8.57 0.65 7.55
CA VAL A 121 -7.65 -0.42 7.15
C VAL A 121 -7.62 -1.50 8.22
N SER A 122 -7.85 -2.75 7.82
CA SER A 122 -7.55 -3.92 8.65
C SER A 122 -6.27 -4.59 8.17
N LYS A 123 -5.42 -5.02 9.11
CA LYS A 123 -4.17 -5.73 8.86
C LYS A 123 -4.16 -7.03 9.66
N GLU A 124 -4.18 -8.17 8.99
CA GLU A 124 -4.23 -9.50 9.60
C GLU A 124 -3.02 -10.35 9.17
N VAL A 125 -2.44 -11.14 10.07
CA VAL A 125 -1.37 -12.08 9.70
C VAL A 125 -2.00 -13.32 9.06
N VAL A 126 -1.66 -13.59 7.80
CA VAL A 126 -2.19 -14.74 7.04
C VAL A 126 -1.16 -15.83 6.81
N PHE A 127 0.13 -15.50 6.87
CA PHE A 127 1.21 -16.48 6.98
C PHE A 127 2.11 -16.05 8.12
N LYS A 128 2.23 -16.91 9.14
CA LYS A 128 3.07 -16.67 10.29
C LYS A 128 4.47 -17.24 10.04
N LYS A 129 5.51 -16.47 10.37
CA LYS A 129 6.88 -16.96 10.44
C LYS A 129 6.93 -18.11 11.45
N ILE A 130 7.55 -19.21 11.03
CA ILE A 130 7.79 -20.34 11.93
C ILE A 130 9.00 -20.00 12.79
N GLU A 131 8.80 -19.95 14.10
CA GLU A 131 9.88 -19.88 15.08
C GLU A 131 10.38 -21.31 15.31
N ILE A 132 11.61 -21.58 14.86
CA ILE A 132 12.27 -22.84 15.16
C ILE A 132 13.08 -22.58 16.43
N ASN A 133 12.58 -23.08 17.58
CA ASN A 133 13.39 -23.17 18.78
C ASN A 133 14.42 -24.29 18.56
N ILE A 134 15.70 -23.94 18.55
CA ILE A 134 16.84 -24.88 18.47
C ILE A 134 17.41 -25.02 19.88
#